data_AF-A0A1J5K7M3-F1
#
_entry.id   AF-A0A1J5K7M3-F1
#
_cell.length_a   1.000
_cell.length_b   1.000
_cell.length_c   1.000
_cell.angle_alpha   90.00
_cell.angle_beta   90.00
_cell.angle_gamma   90.00
#
_symmetry.space_group_name_H-M   'P 1'
#
loop_
_entity.id
_entity.type
_entity.pdbx_description
1 polymer ?
#
loop_
_entity_poly.entity_id
_entity_poly.type
_entity_poly.pdbx_seq_one_letter_code
_entity_poly.pdbx_strand_id
1 'polypeptide(L)'
;MITVKEYKERYIKQLCKSSASYFEIGAELFHEAENGEREHTESILGNVCIAVELAMKAYLANKSLTLVYEKLPDKLHITLLCQDEFLLTDSWSDILNDKMRSISFDRCIVLISTILSDKSKECSVFSKYISELKSVRNNSVHSVMSVDNPVVFIATIFSSMKVLEILLAGIPEDTGLHDMWKDYSESDFYNNQNEKLLAKVKGKINTARNSKKFNTQIPLVQNEFEEVLYDCPACSSKALLSGTIYRTDAVSEFDPVVLYTEKLKCNSCTLLLDDYEELELAKIPEFVELNKTYSDAEEYWSELYFVREIRNLFGTKDEALIKKIKLWCEKKAAETRDSEQSCLMKMYDDALDKRYEKRAVQQLKLLRDNEEDYENHLQTDLFFEQNLSDILGENNE
;
A
#
# COMPACT_ATOMS: atom_id res chain seq x y z
N MET A 1 -0.46 -12.00 -41.62
CA MET A 1 -0.41 -12.91 -40.45
C MET A 1 0.85 -12.67 -39.65
N ILE A 2 0.68 -12.40 -38.36
CA ILE A 2 1.74 -12.21 -37.36
C ILE A 2 1.38 -13.07 -36.15
N THR A 3 2.37 -13.47 -35.37
CA THR A 3 2.13 -14.17 -34.11
C THR A 3 1.59 -13.22 -33.04
N VAL A 4 0.95 -13.76 -31.98
CA VAL A 4 0.52 -12.97 -30.80
C VAL A 4 1.73 -12.29 -30.16
N LYS A 5 2.88 -12.97 -30.08
CA LYS A 5 4.12 -12.38 -29.57
C LYS A 5 4.60 -11.20 -30.40
N GLU A 6 4.71 -11.35 -31.72
CA GLU A 6 5.11 -10.25 -32.62
C GLU A 6 4.12 -9.07 -32.53
N TYR A 7 2.82 -9.35 -32.42
CA TYR A 7 1.81 -8.31 -32.22
C TYR A 7 2.01 -7.59 -30.89
N LYS A 8 2.23 -8.31 -29.79
CA LYS A 8 2.52 -7.76 -28.46
C LYS A 8 3.73 -6.83 -28.50
N GLU A 9 4.84 -7.27 -29.08
CA GLU A 9 6.07 -6.48 -29.20
C GLU A 9 5.83 -5.19 -30.01
N ARG A 10 5.14 -5.29 -31.16
CA ARG A 10 4.78 -4.11 -31.97
C ARG A 10 3.86 -3.16 -31.22
N TYR A 11 2.87 -3.68 -30.51
CA TYR A 11 1.89 -2.91 -29.76
C TYR A 11 2.55 -2.13 -28.62
N ILE A 12 3.39 -2.80 -27.82
CA ILE A 12 4.17 -2.17 -26.76
C ILE A 12 5.07 -1.07 -27.35
N LYS A 13 5.81 -1.37 -28.42
CA LYS A 13 6.69 -0.41 -29.07
C LYS A 13 5.94 0.82 -29.59
N GLN A 14 4.75 0.64 -30.15
CA GLN A 14 3.94 1.74 -30.65
C GLN A 14 3.38 2.61 -29.51
N LEU A 15 2.94 1.99 -28.42
CA LEU A 15 2.52 2.71 -27.21
C LEU A 15 3.69 3.50 -26.60
N CYS A 16 4.87 2.89 -26.48
CA CYS A 16 6.07 3.55 -25.97
C CYS A 16 6.50 4.74 -26.84
N LYS A 17 6.53 4.58 -28.17
CA LYS A 17 6.83 5.69 -29.09
C LYS A 17 5.83 6.83 -28.95
N SER A 18 4.54 6.50 -28.90
CA SER A 18 3.48 7.51 -28.75
C SER A 18 3.61 8.22 -27.41
N SER A 19 3.85 7.47 -26.33
CA SER A 19 4.12 8.00 -25.00
C SER A 19 5.31 8.96 -25.01
N ALA A 20 6.42 8.60 -25.65
CA ALA A 20 7.60 9.45 -25.77
C ALA A 20 7.28 10.76 -26.49
N SER A 21 6.63 10.69 -27.66
CA SER A 21 6.26 11.89 -28.40
C SER A 21 5.31 12.82 -27.64
N TYR A 22 4.30 12.27 -26.97
CA TYR A 22 3.41 13.09 -26.13
C TYR A 22 4.15 13.73 -24.96
N PHE A 23 5.10 13.00 -24.35
CA PHE A 23 5.89 13.54 -23.25
C PHE A 23 6.82 14.66 -23.74
N GLU A 24 7.54 14.45 -24.84
CA GLU A 24 8.42 15.44 -25.47
C GLU A 24 7.67 16.73 -25.78
N ILE A 25 6.52 16.65 -26.46
CA ILE A 25 5.68 17.83 -26.76
C ILE A 25 5.27 18.55 -25.45
N GLY A 26 4.86 17.80 -24.43
CA GLY A 26 4.50 18.37 -23.14
C GLY A 26 5.67 19.07 -22.46
N ALA A 27 6.86 18.47 -22.50
CA ALA A 27 8.06 18.98 -21.86
C ALA A 27 8.68 20.19 -22.60
N GLU A 28 8.67 20.19 -23.93
CA GLU A 28 9.07 21.35 -24.73
C GLU A 28 8.22 22.57 -24.39
N LEU A 29 6.89 22.41 -24.42
CA LEU A 29 5.94 23.46 -24.04
C LEU A 29 6.08 23.87 -22.56
N PHE A 30 6.41 22.93 -21.67
CA PHE A 30 6.72 23.23 -20.27
C PHE A 30 7.93 24.17 -20.14
N HIS A 31 9.02 23.88 -20.84
CA HIS A 31 10.22 24.72 -20.80
C HIS A 31 10.00 26.11 -21.40
N GLU A 32 9.18 26.22 -22.43
CA GLU A 32 8.74 27.52 -22.97
C GLU A 32 7.92 28.30 -21.92
N ALA A 33 6.95 27.64 -21.29
CA ALA A 33 6.08 28.24 -20.26
C ALA A 33 6.82 28.60 -18.96
N GLU A 34 7.92 27.91 -18.63
CA GLU A 34 8.76 28.26 -17.47
C GLU A 34 9.49 29.60 -17.67
N ASN A 35 9.81 29.94 -18.94
CA ASN A 35 10.57 31.13 -19.32
C ASN A 35 9.69 32.31 -19.81
N GLY A 36 8.37 32.15 -19.86
CA GLY A 36 7.45 33.11 -20.47
C GLY A 36 6.07 33.20 -19.81
N GLU A 37 5.07 33.64 -20.57
CA GLU A 37 3.66 33.61 -20.14
C GLU A 37 3.13 32.18 -20.23
N ARG A 38 2.41 31.71 -19.21
CA ARG A 38 1.94 30.32 -19.09
C ARG A 38 0.66 30.04 -19.86
N GLU A 39 0.63 30.51 -21.09
CA GLU A 39 -0.42 30.16 -22.02
C GLU A 39 -0.36 28.64 -22.27
N HIS A 40 -1.51 27.96 -22.36
CA HIS A 40 -1.62 26.53 -22.67
C HIS A 40 -1.19 25.53 -21.59
N THR A 41 -1.26 25.90 -20.30
CA THR A 41 -0.97 24.98 -19.19
C THR A 41 -1.79 23.67 -19.26
N GLU A 42 -3.07 23.74 -19.65
CA GLU A 42 -3.89 22.53 -19.82
C GLU A 42 -3.39 21.61 -20.93
N SER A 43 -2.89 22.17 -22.04
CA SER A 43 -2.34 21.38 -23.15
C SER A 43 -1.06 20.66 -22.72
N ILE A 44 -0.20 21.34 -21.97
CA ILE A 44 1.02 20.76 -21.40
C ILE A 44 0.68 19.57 -20.50
N LEU A 45 -0.19 19.81 -19.51
CA LEU A 45 -0.58 18.79 -18.54
C LEU A 45 -1.36 17.65 -19.21
N GLY A 46 -2.19 17.95 -20.21
CA GLY A 46 -2.92 16.97 -21.01
C GLY A 46 -1.97 16.03 -21.75
N ASN A 47 -0.98 16.57 -22.46
CA ASN A 47 0.01 15.77 -23.19
C ASN A 47 0.82 14.87 -22.25
N VAL A 48 1.30 15.40 -21.12
CA VAL A 48 2.05 14.61 -20.15
C VAL A 48 1.19 13.52 -19.51
N CYS A 49 -0.08 13.80 -19.17
CA CYS A 49 -0.99 12.77 -18.64
C CYS A 49 -1.29 11.68 -19.68
N ILE A 50 -1.44 12.04 -20.96
CA ILE A 50 -1.60 11.08 -22.06
C ILE A 50 -0.36 10.20 -22.19
N ALA A 51 0.84 10.78 -22.10
CA ALA A 51 2.09 10.03 -22.12
C ALA A 51 2.12 8.97 -20.99
N VAL A 52 1.83 9.38 -19.76
CA VAL A 52 1.76 8.45 -18.62
C VAL A 52 0.71 7.36 -18.84
N GLU A 53 -0.47 7.70 -19.36
CA GLU A 53 -1.52 6.71 -19.69
C GLU A 53 -1.03 5.66 -20.70
N LEU A 54 -0.33 6.10 -21.75
CA LEU A 54 0.22 5.22 -22.78
C LEU A 54 1.35 4.34 -22.24
N ALA A 55 2.24 4.88 -21.40
CA ALA A 55 3.28 4.10 -20.72
C ALA A 55 2.68 3.06 -19.77
N MET A 56 1.64 3.40 -19.02
CA MET A 56 0.92 2.45 -18.17
C MET A 56 0.30 1.31 -19.00
N LYS A 57 -0.28 1.63 -20.16
CA LYS A 57 -0.79 0.62 -21.09
C LYS A 57 0.34 -0.24 -21.67
N ALA A 58 1.50 0.33 -21.98
CA ALA A 58 2.66 -0.43 -22.44
C ALA A 58 3.16 -1.40 -21.36
N TYR A 59 3.26 -0.95 -20.11
CA TYR A 59 3.59 -1.78 -18.96
C TYR A 59 2.61 -2.95 -18.81
N LEU A 60 1.30 -2.67 -18.83
CA LEU A 60 0.26 -3.68 -18.74
C LEU A 60 0.28 -4.67 -19.91
N ALA A 61 0.46 -4.17 -21.13
CA ALA A 61 0.60 -5.00 -22.32
C ALA A 61 1.81 -5.94 -22.20
N ASN A 62 2.91 -5.49 -21.61
CA ASN A 62 4.07 -6.34 -21.36
C ASN A 62 3.77 -7.49 -20.38
N LYS A 63 2.92 -7.26 -19.38
CA LYS A 63 2.43 -8.32 -18.49
C LYS A 63 1.44 -9.24 -19.21
N SER A 64 0.41 -8.68 -19.83
CA SER A 64 -0.52 -9.40 -20.70
C SER A 64 -1.32 -8.44 -21.56
N LEU A 65 -1.43 -8.73 -22.87
CA LEU A 65 -2.26 -7.95 -23.79
C LEU A 65 -3.75 -7.92 -23.40
N THR A 66 -4.22 -8.91 -22.66
CA THR A 66 -5.62 -8.92 -22.20
C THR A 66 -5.94 -7.81 -21.20
N LEU A 67 -4.93 -7.30 -20.49
CA LEU A 67 -5.10 -6.28 -19.47
C LEU A 67 -5.38 -4.89 -20.04
N VAL A 68 -5.08 -4.65 -21.33
CA VAL A 68 -5.20 -3.30 -21.94
C VAL A 68 -6.52 -3.04 -22.65
N TYR A 69 -7.37 -4.05 -22.82
CA TYR A 69 -8.65 -3.93 -23.53
C TYR A 69 -9.85 -4.17 -22.60
N GLU A 70 -10.92 -3.43 -22.84
CA GLU A 70 -12.22 -3.66 -22.22
C GLU A 70 -13.05 -4.64 -23.06
N LYS A 71 -13.72 -5.60 -22.40
CA LYS A 71 -14.74 -6.47 -23.01
C LYS A 71 -14.26 -7.26 -24.25
N LEU A 72 -13.06 -7.84 -24.17
CA LEU A 72 -12.58 -8.75 -25.21
C LEU A 72 -13.57 -9.93 -25.40
N PRO A 73 -13.91 -10.32 -26.64
CA PRO A 73 -14.63 -11.56 -26.88
C PRO A 73 -13.86 -12.77 -26.33
N ASP A 74 -14.54 -13.76 -25.75
CA ASP A 74 -13.90 -14.91 -25.07
C ASP A 74 -12.85 -15.61 -25.94
N LYS A 75 -13.15 -15.81 -27.22
CA LYS A 75 -12.21 -16.42 -28.16
C LYS A 75 -10.91 -15.63 -28.26
N LEU A 76 -11.02 -14.31 -28.32
CA LEU A 76 -9.91 -13.38 -28.47
C LEU A 76 -9.13 -13.26 -27.15
N HIS A 77 -9.84 -13.27 -26.02
CA HIS A 77 -9.25 -13.33 -24.69
C HIS A 77 -8.41 -14.61 -24.51
N ILE A 78 -8.94 -15.78 -24.88
CA ILE A 78 -8.21 -17.07 -24.83
C ILE A 78 -7.00 -17.05 -25.76
N THR A 79 -7.15 -16.56 -27.00
CA THR A 79 -6.03 -16.44 -27.94
C THR A 79 -4.88 -15.61 -27.38
N LEU A 80 -5.20 -14.47 -26.76
CA LEU A 80 -4.20 -13.58 -26.17
C LEU A 80 -3.58 -14.10 -24.86
N LEU A 81 -4.24 -15.02 -24.16
CA LEU A 81 -3.72 -15.63 -22.92
C LEU A 81 -2.83 -16.85 -23.15
N CYS A 82 -3.18 -17.69 -24.13
CA CYS A 82 -2.70 -19.07 -24.14
C CYS A 82 -1.58 -19.36 -25.14
N GLN A 83 -1.35 -18.53 -26.17
CA GLN A 83 -0.53 -18.96 -27.31
C GLN A 83 0.24 -17.81 -27.96
N ASP A 84 1.46 -17.55 -27.48
CA ASP A 84 2.40 -16.59 -28.10
C ASP A 84 2.67 -16.88 -29.58
N GLU A 85 2.68 -18.16 -29.97
CA GLU A 85 2.91 -18.62 -31.35
C GLU A 85 1.65 -18.61 -32.24
N PHE A 86 0.47 -18.31 -31.68
CA PHE A 86 -0.76 -18.32 -32.48
C PHE A 86 -0.73 -17.21 -33.52
N LEU A 87 -1.08 -17.55 -34.77
CA LEU A 87 -1.15 -16.60 -35.85
C LEU A 87 -2.45 -15.79 -35.78
N LEU A 88 -2.31 -14.49 -35.53
CA LEU A 88 -3.39 -13.55 -35.72
C LEU A 88 -3.63 -13.39 -37.23
N THR A 89 -4.84 -13.75 -37.66
CA THR A 89 -5.32 -13.41 -39.02
C THR A 89 -5.49 -11.89 -39.11
N ASP A 90 -5.38 -11.33 -40.31
CA ASP A 90 -5.50 -9.88 -40.52
C ASP A 90 -6.84 -9.30 -40.01
N SER A 91 -7.91 -10.11 -40.02
CA SER A 91 -9.21 -9.73 -39.43
C SER A 91 -9.17 -9.49 -37.91
N TRP A 92 -8.28 -10.15 -37.17
CA TRP A 92 -8.16 -10.01 -35.72
C TRP A 92 -7.32 -8.80 -35.32
N SER A 93 -6.30 -8.45 -36.10
CA SER A 93 -5.55 -7.20 -35.91
C SER A 93 -6.46 -5.99 -36.14
N ASP A 94 -7.32 -6.02 -37.15
CA ASP A 94 -8.27 -4.94 -37.43
C ASP A 94 -9.31 -4.80 -36.30
N ILE A 95 -9.77 -5.92 -35.73
CA ILE A 95 -10.68 -5.89 -34.58
C ILE A 95 -10.01 -5.25 -33.36
N LEU A 96 -8.75 -5.59 -33.08
CA LEU A 96 -8.02 -5.04 -31.94
C LEU A 96 -7.71 -3.55 -32.09
N ASN A 97 -7.47 -3.07 -33.32
CA ASN A 97 -7.15 -1.68 -33.60
C ASN A 97 -8.39 -0.77 -33.70
N ASP A 98 -9.47 -1.23 -34.35
CA ASP A 98 -10.58 -0.33 -34.72
C ASP A 98 -11.84 -0.52 -33.85
N LYS A 99 -12.01 -1.67 -33.21
CA LYS A 99 -13.28 -2.05 -32.55
C LYS A 99 -13.16 -2.30 -31.06
N MET A 100 -11.96 -2.54 -30.55
CA MET A 100 -11.76 -2.81 -29.13
C MET A 100 -11.43 -1.52 -28.38
N ARG A 101 -12.20 -1.24 -27.34
CA ARG A 101 -11.95 -0.11 -26.46
C ARG A 101 -10.79 -0.44 -25.54
N SER A 102 -9.78 0.42 -25.49
CA SER A 102 -8.72 0.30 -24.47
C SER A 102 -9.25 0.70 -23.09
N ILE A 103 -8.65 0.15 -22.04
CA ILE A 103 -8.99 0.51 -20.66
C ILE A 103 -8.75 1.99 -20.38
N SER A 104 -9.51 2.55 -19.43
CA SER A 104 -9.35 3.93 -18.96
C SER A 104 -8.12 4.12 -18.06
N PHE A 105 -7.69 5.38 -17.89
CA PHE A 105 -6.63 5.79 -16.96
C PHE A 105 -6.83 5.24 -15.54
N ASP A 106 -8.02 5.43 -14.96
CA ASP A 106 -8.33 4.91 -13.62
C ASP A 106 -8.21 3.38 -13.54
N ARG A 107 -8.58 2.68 -14.61
CA ARG A 107 -8.43 1.22 -14.66
C ARG A 107 -6.96 0.80 -14.77
N CYS A 108 -6.13 1.56 -15.48
CA CYS A 108 -4.68 1.34 -15.50
C CYS A 108 -4.10 1.42 -14.08
N ILE A 109 -4.46 2.46 -13.32
CA ILE A 109 -3.98 2.65 -11.94
C ILE A 109 -4.31 1.42 -11.09
N VAL A 110 -5.57 0.99 -11.08
CA VAL A 110 -6.00 -0.16 -10.26
C VAL A 110 -5.21 -1.44 -10.61
N LEU A 111 -5.06 -1.73 -11.92
CA LEU A 111 -4.33 -2.91 -12.35
C LEU A 111 -2.84 -2.85 -12.01
N ILE A 112 -2.21 -1.68 -12.20
CA ILE A 112 -0.78 -1.50 -11.90
C ILE A 112 -0.53 -1.56 -10.40
N SER A 113 -1.35 -0.91 -9.57
CA SER A 113 -1.25 -1.03 -8.11
C SER A 113 -1.44 -2.47 -7.63
N THR A 114 -2.29 -3.25 -8.31
CA THR A 114 -2.43 -4.69 -8.02
C THR A 114 -1.18 -5.48 -8.43
N ILE A 115 -0.57 -5.17 -9.57
CA ILE A 115 0.67 -5.84 -10.02
C ILE A 115 1.87 -5.46 -9.13
N LEU A 116 1.88 -4.22 -8.64
CA LEU A 116 2.93 -3.72 -7.76
C LEU A 116 2.69 -4.07 -6.29
N SER A 117 1.57 -4.69 -5.89
CA SER A 117 1.29 -4.98 -4.47
C SER A 117 2.37 -5.82 -3.80
N ASP A 118 3.05 -6.65 -4.58
CA ASP A 118 4.13 -7.52 -4.12
C ASP A 118 5.48 -6.77 -4.01
N LYS A 119 5.49 -5.50 -4.44
CA LYS A 119 6.62 -4.57 -4.48
C LYS A 119 6.27 -3.31 -3.68
N SER A 120 6.29 -3.42 -2.37
CA SER A 120 5.84 -2.37 -1.42
C SER A 120 6.41 -0.98 -1.74
N LYS A 121 7.73 -0.90 -1.98
CA LYS A 121 8.43 0.32 -2.36
C LYS A 121 7.84 0.91 -3.65
N GLU A 122 7.91 0.18 -4.77
CA GLU A 122 7.42 0.68 -6.06
C GLU A 122 5.92 1.04 -6.01
N CYS A 123 5.10 0.25 -5.30
CA CYS A 123 3.67 0.51 -5.16
C CYS A 123 3.39 1.81 -4.39
N SER A 124 4.10 2.05 -3.29
CA SER A 124 3.93 3.26 -2.50
C SER A 124 4.39 4.50 -3.26
N VAL A 125 5.56 4.43 -3.92
CA VAL A 125 6.06 5.56 -4.71
C VAL A 125 5.12 5.84 -5.89
N PHE A 126 4.65 4.79 -6.57
CA PHE A 126 3.65 4.92 -7.64
C PHE A 126 2.37 5.57 -7.14
N SER A 127 1.83 5.10 -6.02
CA SER A 127 0.57 5.58 -5.44
C SER A 127 0.64 7.06 -5.04
N LYS A 128 1.77 7.49 -4.46
CA LYS A 128 2.03 8.91 -4.12
C LYS A 128 1.90 9.78 -5.37
N TYR A 129 2.70 9.52 -6.40
CA TYR A 129 2.78 10.39 -7.57
C TYR A 129 1.58 10.28 -8.52
N ILE A 130 0.97 9.08 -8.65
CA ILE A 130 -0.20 8.91 -9.53
C ILE A 130 -1.45 9.59 -8.96
N SER A 131 -1.54 9.74 -7.63
CA SER A 131 -2.65 10.44 -6.99
C SER A 131 -2.72 11.91 -7.40
N GLU A 132 -1.55 12.56 -7.56
CA GLU A 132 -1.45 13.93 -8.04
C GLU A 132 -1.92 14.02 -9.50
N LEU A 133 -1.44 13.11 -10.36
CA LEU A 133 -1.78 13.06 -11.78
C LEU A 133 -3.27 12.83 -12.02
N LYS A 134 -3.89 11.95 -11.23
CA LYS A 134 -5.32 11.64 -11.35
C LYS A 134 -6.19 12.89 -11.19
N SER A 135 -5.83 13.77 -10.25
CA SER A 135 -6.57 15.01 -10.01
C SER A 135 -6.46 16.01 -11.17
N VAL A 136 -5.32 16.00 -11.87
CA VAL A 136 -5.02 16.93 -12.95
C VAL A 136 -5.56 16.44 -14.29
N ARG A 137 -5.38 15.15 -14.60
CA ARG A 137 -5.72 14.55 -15.91
C ARG A 137 -7.15 14.83 -16.34
N ASN A 138 -8.12 14.64 -15.44
CA ASN A 138 -9.52 14.87 -15.80
C ASN A 138 -9.83 16.35 -16.03
N ASN A 139 -9.18 17.24 -15.27
CA ASN A 139 -9.37 18.68 -15.43
C ASN A 139 -8.68 19.19 -16.70
N SER A 140 -7.46 18.75 -17.00
CA SER A 140 -6.69 19.19 -18.18
C SER A 140 -7.29 18.69 -19.50
N VAL A 141 -7.89 17.50 -19.51
CA VAL A 141 -8.46 16.91 -20.73
C VAL A 141 -9.91 17.31 -20.98
N HIS A 142 -10.68 17.59 -19.92
CA HIS A 142 -12.14 17.74 -20.04
C HIS A 142 -12.71 19.05 -19.48
N SER A 143 -11.90 19.89 -18.83
CA SER A 143 -12.36 21.11 -18.16
C SER A 143 -11.45 22.30 -18.46
N VAL A 144 -11.91 23.50 -18.10
CA VAL A 144 -11.05 24.69 -17.97
C VAL A 144 -10.44 24.63 -16.58
N MET A 145 -9.13 24.41 -16.49
CA MET A 145 -8.44 24.32 -15.22
C MET A 145 -7.75 25.65 -14.97
N SER A 146 -8.13 26.39 -13.93
CA SER A 146 -7.37 27.57 -13.50
C SER A 146 -6.05 27.12 -12.85
N VAL A 147 -5.09 26.66 -13.64
CA VAL A 147 -3.76 26.28 -13.13
C VAL A 147 -2.88 27.52 -13.02
N ASP A 148 -3.38 28.53 -12.30
CA ASP A 148 -2.58 29.71 -11.99
C ASP A 148 -1.51 29.38 -10.94
N ASN A 149 -1.54 28.19 -10.33
CA ASN A 149 -0.59 27.78 -9.30
C ASN A 149 0.68 27.13 -9.90
N PRO A 150 1.84 27.83 -9.91
CA PRO A 150 3.11 27.28 -10.39
C PRO A 150 3.50 25.96 -9.72
N VAL A 151 3.16 25.82 -8.44
CA VAL A 151 3.59 24.69 -7.62
C VAL A 151 2.92 23.41 -8.09
N VAL A 152 1.62 23.47 -8.37
CA VAL A 152 0.86 22.31 -8.88
C VAL A 152 1.34 21.93 -10.27
N PHE A 153 1.61 22.92 -11.13
CA PHE A 153 2.11 22.70 -12.48
C PHE A 153 3.45 21.95 -12.46
N ILE A 154 4.44 22.47 -11.74
CA ILE A 154 5.78 21.86 -11.60
C ILE A 154 5.69 20.48 -10.96
N ALA A 155 4.89 20.35 -9.89
CA ALA A 155 4.70 19.07 -9.20
C ALA A 155 4.13 18.02 -10.16
N THR A 156 3.15 18.37 -10.98
CA THR A 156 2.54 17.41 -11.93
C THR A 156 3.55 16.88 -12.94
N ILE A 157 4.38 17.75 -13.52
CA ILE A 157 5.43 17.33 -14.46
C ILE A 157 6.40 16.38 -13.78
N PHE A 158 6.91 16.76 -12.61
CA PHE A 158 7.83 15.94 -11.84
C PHE A 158 7.22 14.58 -11.42
N SER A 159 5.96 14.56 -10.98
CA SER A 159 5.22 13.36 -10.62
C SER A 159 5.01 12.44 -11.81
N SER A 160 4.81 13.00 -13.00
CA SER A 160 4.76 12.24 -14.26
C SER A 160 6.08 11.54 -14.54
N MET A 161 7.20 12.24 -14.35
CA MET A 161 8.54 11.68 -14.50
C MET A 161 8.76 10.51 -13.54
N LYS A 162 8.42 10.69 -12.25
CA LYS A 162 8.55 9.64 -11.24
C LYS A 162 7.69 8.41 -11.53
N VAL A 163 6.49 8.60 -12.06
CA VAL A 163 5.66 7.47 -12.51
C VAL A 163 6.29 6.77 -13.70
N LEU A 164 6.80 7.50 -14.69
CA LEU A 164 7.48 6.91 -15.85
C LEU A 164 8.69 6.07 -15.44
N GLU A 165 9.51 6.56 -14.51
CA GLU A 165 10.66 5.84 -13.95
C GLU A 165 10.28 4.45 -13.42
N ILE A 166 9.18 4.36 -12.65
CA ILE A 166 8.68 3.10 -12.09
C ILE A 166 8.18 2.16 -13.18
N LEU A 167 7.45 2.70 -14.17
CA LEU A 167 6.90 1.91 -15.26
C LEU A 167 8.00 1.35 -16.17
N LEU A 168 9.08 2.09 -16.39
CA LEU A 168 10.18 1.68 -17.27
C LEU A 168 10.87 0.41 -16.80
N ALA A 169 10.95 0.17 -15.49
CA ALA A 169 11.50 -1.07 -14.94
C ALA A 169 10.73 -2.33 -15.39
N GLY A 170 9.49 -2.19 -15.87
CA GLY A 170 8.69 -3.28 -16.42
C GLY A 170 8.42 -3.21 -17.92
N ILE A 171 9.10 -2.33 -18.67
CA ILE A 171 8.96 -2.16 -20.12
C ILE A 171 10.29 -2.53 -20.80
N PRO A 172 10.29 -3.26 -21.93
CA PRO A 172 11.53 -3.57 -22.66
C PRO A 172 12.31 -2.32 -23.07
N GLU A 173 13.65 -2.40 -22.99
CA GLU A 173 14.56 -1.28 -23.26
C GLU A 173 14.49 -0.79 -24.73
N ASP A 174 14.26 -1.69 -25.68
CA ASP A 174 14.31 -1.43 -27.13
C ASP A 174 13.06 -0.73 -27.71
N THR A 175 12.33 -0.01 -26.87
CA THR A 175 11.02 0.60 -27.19
C THR A 175 11.09 2.10 -27.50
N GLY A 176 12.25 2.74 -27.29
CA GLY A 176 12.49 4.18 -27.49
C GLY A 176 12.02 5.08 -26.34
N LEU A 177 11.16 4.59 -25.45
CA LEU A 177 10.75 5.33 -24.24
C LEU A 177 11.90 5.45 -23.23
N HIS A 178 12.76 4.43 -23.15
CA HIS A 178 13.94 4.42 -22.29
C HIS A 178 14.98 5.45 -22.73
N ASP A 179 15.19 5.61 -24.04
CA ASP A 179 16.13 6.61 -24.58
C ASP A 179 15.66 8.03 -24.22
N MET A 180 14.38 8.34 -24.47
CA MET A 180 13.78 9.61 -24.08
C MET A 180 13.89 9.84 -22.57
N TRP A 181 13.57 8.82 -21.76
CA TRP A 181 13.68 8.92 -20.30
C TRP A 181 15.10 9.23 -19.84
N LYS A 182 16.12 8.63 -20.47
CA LYS A 182 17.51 8.90 -20.12
C LYS A 182 17.83 10.39 -20.26
N ASP A 183 17.47 11.00 -21.38
CA ASP A 183 17.70 12.42 -21.63
C ASP A 183 16.98 13.30 -20.59
N TYR A 184 15.76 12.95 -20.20
CA TYR A 184 14.98 13.71 -19.22
C TYR A 184 15.41 13.48 -17.76
N SER A 185 15.81 12.26 -17.40
CA SER A 185 16.30 11.94 -16.05
C SER A 185 17.65 12.59 -15.76
N GLU A 186 18.43 12.90 -16.79
CA GLU A 186 19.68 13.66 -16.68
C GLU A 186 19.47 15.18 -16.76
N SER A 187 18.25 15.67 -17.00
CA SER A 187 17.94 17.09 -17.13
C SER A 187 18.14 17.88 -15.82
N ASP A 188 18.52 19.16 -15.96
CA ASP A 188 18.64 20.10 -14.83
C ASP A 188 17.34 20.23 -14.04
N PHE A 189 16.18 20.17 -14.72
CA PHE A 189 14.88 20.23 -14.07
C PHE A 189 14.67 19.05 -13.10
N TYR A 190 14.84 17.82 -13.59
CA TYR A 190 14.63 16.61 -12.78
C TYR A 190 15.59 16.57 -11.58
N ASN A 191 16.87 16.88 -11.83
CA ASN A 191 17.89 16.93 -10.79
C ASN A 191 17.58 18.02 -9.74
N ASN A 192 17.21 19.22 -10.15
CA ASN A 192 16.83 20.30 -9.23
C ASN A 192 15.61 19.94 -8.37
N GLN A 193 14.61 19.26 -8.93
CA GLN A 193 13.47 18.81 -8.12
C GLN A 193 13.86 17.73 -7.10
N ASN A 194 14.71 16.77 -7.48
CA ASN A 194 15.27 15.80 -6.53
C ASN A 194 16.11 16.49 -5.43
N GLU A 195 16.90 17.50 -5.79
CA GLU A 195 17.64 18.30 -4.82
C GLU A 195 16.73 19.06 -3.86
N LYS A 196 15.61 19.61 -4.35
CA LYS A 196 14.58 20.25 -3.50
C LYS A 196 13.93 19.25 -2.54
N LEU A 197 13.63 18.02 -2.99
CA LEU A 197 13.14 16.96 -2.11
C LEU A 197 14.16 16.61 -1.03
N LEU A 198 15.42 16.40 -1.42
CA LEU A 198 16.50 16.13 -0.48
C LEU A 198 16.67 17.29 0.53
N ALA A 199 16.59 18.54 0.06
CA ALA A 199 16.66 19.72 0.91
C ALA A 199 15.48 19.78 1.89
N LYS A 200 14.27 19.43 1.45
CA LYS A 200 13.07 19.34 2.30
C LYS A 200 13.24 18.32 3.41
N VAL A 201 13.73 17.11 3.09
CA VAL A 201 13.99 16.04 4.09
C VAL A 201 15.10 16.47 5.06
N LYS A 202 16.21 17.01 4.56
CA LYS A 202 17.27 17.60 5.41
C LYS A 202 16.72 18.72 6.31
N GLY A 203 15.82 19.54 5.79
CA GLY A 203 15.11 20.59 6.53
C GLY A 203 14.25 20.03 7.67
N LYS A 204 13.44 18.99 7.40
CA LYS A 204 12.67 18.25 8.43
C LYS A 204 13.59 17.73 9.53
N ILE A 205 14.69 17.06 9.17
CA ILE A 205 15.67 16.51 10.11
C ILE A 205 16.35 17.61 10.94
N ASN A 206 16.79 18.70 10.31
CA ASN A 206 17.45 19.81 11.00
C ASN A 206 16.49 20.56 11.94
N THR A 207 15.23 20.74 11.52
CA THR A 207 14.20 21.33 12.37
C THR A 207 13.95 20.44 13.59
N ALA A 208 13.83 19.12 13.39
CA ALA A 208 13.70 18.17 14.49
C ALA A 208 14.93 18.16 15.42
N ARG A 209 16.14 18.25 14.89
CA ARG A 209 17.40 18.37 15.67
C ARG A 209 17.39 19.56 16.63
N ASN A 210 16.87 20.69 16.14
CA ASN A 210 16.84 21.96 16.88
C ASN A 210 15.58 22.12 17.73
N SER A 211 14.59 21.23 17.59
CA SER A 211 13.37 21.26 18.39
C SER A 211 13.65 20.94 19.86
N LYS A 212 12.81 21.46 20.76
CA LYS A 212 12.89 21.09 22.18
C LYS A 212 12.65 19.59 22.30
N LYS A 213 13.65 18.87 22.80
CA LYS A 213 13.54 17.45 23.08
C LYS A 213 12.54 17.25 24.21
N PHE A 214 11.48 16.51 23.96
CA PHE A 214 10.57 16.08 25.01
C PHE A 214 11.20 14.88 25.70
N ASN A 215 11.43 15.00 27.01
CA ASN A 215 11.91 13.90 27.84
C ASN A 215 10.73 12.96 28.16
N THR A 216 10.08 12.50 27.10
CA THR A 216 8.94 11.60 27.19
C THR A 216 9.48 10.19 27.15
N GLN A 217 9.62 9.58 28.33
CA GLN A 217 9.52 8.13 28.50
C GLN A 217 8.06 7.72 28.24
N ILE A 218 7.49 8.10 27.10
CA ILE A 218 6.24 7.49 26.66
C ILE A 218 6.65 6.06 26.34
N PRO A 219 6.10 5.04 27.03
CA PRO A 219 6.25 3.67 26.58
C PRO A 219 5.74 3.65 25.14
N LEU A 220 6.65 3.40 24.21
CA LEU A 220 6.29 3.17 22.83
C LEU A 220 5.58 1.82 22.86
N VAL A 221 4.25 1.85 22.84
CA VAL A 221 3.45 0.64 22.67
C VAL A 221 3.76 0.17 21.26
N GLN A 222 4.61 -0.85 21.15
CA GLN A 222 4.95 -1.45 19.88
C GLN A 222 3.82 -2.40 19.49
N ASN A 223 3.27 -2.22 18.29
CA ASN A 223 2.63 -3.34 17.64
C ASN A 223 3.75 -4.25 17.11
N GLU A 224 3.96 -5.42 17.74
CA GLU A 224 5.14 -6.29 17.51
C GLU A 224 5.38 -6.68 16.05
N PHE A 225 4.34 -6.55 15.22
CA PHE A 225 4.36 -6.93 13.82
C PHE A 225 4.37 -5.72 12.87
N GLU A 226 3.76 -4.60 13.23
CA GLU A 226 3.65 -3.43 12.34
C GLU A 226 4.67 -2.32 12.66
N GLU A 227 5.29 -2.35 13.84
CA GLU A 227 6.16 -1.28 14.33
C GLU A 227 7.43 -1.79 15.02
N VAL A 228 8.58 -1.26 14.62
CA VAL A 228 9.87 -1.52 15.27
C VAL A 228 10.49 -0.24 15.83
N LEU A 229 11.27 -0.42 16.88
CA LEU A 229 12.07 0.64 17.49
C LEU A 229 13.33 0.88 16.68
N TYR A 230 13.44 2.07 16.09
CA TYR A 230 14.59 2.48 15.29
C TYR A 230 15.24 3.75 15.86
N ASP A 231 16.53 3.95 15.60
CA ASP A 231 17.22 5.14 16.09
C ASP A 231 16.89 6.35 15.20
N CYS A 232 16.33 7.40 15.81
CA CYS A 232 15.95 8.61 15.09
C CYS A 232 17.18 9.31 14.48
N PRO A 233 17.20 9.61 13.16
CA PRO A 233 18.35 10.25 12.50
C PRO A 233 18.58 11.71 12.95
N ALA A 234 17.59 12.32 13.61
CA ALA A 234 17.69 13.66 14.16
C ALA A 234 18.28 13.67 15.58
N CYS A 235 17.78 12.85 16.50
CA CYS A 235 18.10 12.97 17.93
C CYS A 235 18.67 11.71 18.59
N SER A 236 18.82 10.61 17.84
CA SER A 236 19.27 9.29 18.31
C SER A 236 18.40 8.65 19.40
N SER A 237 17.24 9.24 19.71
CA SER A 237 16.22 8.61 20.56
C SER A 237 15.50 7.50 19.79
N LYS A 238 14.90 6.56 20.50
CA LYS A 238 14.03 5.54 19.90
C LYS A 238 12.80 6.19 19.25
N ALA A 239 12.58 5.83 17.99
CA ALA A 239 11.44 6.23 17.17
C ALA A 239 10.67 4.97 16.72
N LEU A 240 9.38 5.14 16.43
CA LEU A 240 8.57 4.09 15.81
C LEU A 240 8.81 4.13 14.31
N LEU A 241 9.27 3.00 13.78
CA LEU A 241 9.35 2.73 12.36
C LEU A 241 8.24 1.75 12.02
N SER A 242 7.23 2.20 11.29
CA SER A 242 6.06 1.40 10.92
C SER A 242 6.13 1.01 9.45
N GLY A 243 5.48 -0.10 9.10
CA GLY A 243 5.54 -0.62 7.74
C GLY A 243 4.58 -1.77 7.46
N THR A 244 4.68 -2.32 6.26
CA THR A 244 3.94 -3.51 5.86
C THR A 244 4.85 -4.74 5.98
N ILE A 245 4.32 -5.81 6.57
CA ILE A 245 5.02 -7.09 6.68
C ILE A 245 4.87 -7.86 5.38
N TYR A 246 5.97 -8.41 4.89
CA TYR A 246 5.95 -9.36 3.80
C TYR A 246 6.52 -10.69 4.21
N ARG A 247 5.93 -11.74 3.66
CA ARG A 247 6.47 -13.10 3.70
C ARG A 247 7.58 -13.17 2.67
N THR A 248 8.77 -13.61 3.06
CA THR A 248 9.78 -14.02 2.08
C THR A 248 9.28 -15.30 1.41
N ASP A 249 9.29 -15.38 0.07
CA ASP A 249 8.76 -16.50 -0.72
C ASP A 249 9.45 -17.87 -0.49
N ALA A 250 10.35 -17.96 0.49
CA ALA A 250 10.94 -19.21 0.92
C ALA A 250 9.92 -20.02 1.77
N VAL A 251 9.92 -21.32 1.54
CA VAL A 251 8.88 -22.27 2.00
C VAL A 251 9.25 -22.86 3.37
N SER A 252 10.06 -22.15 4.17
CA SER A 252 10.59 -22.65 5.44
C SER A 252 9.88 -22.01 6.63
N GLU A 253 9.46 -22.84 7.60
CA GLU A 253 8.86 -22.37 8.87
C GLU A 253 9.83 -21.50 9.70
N PHE A 254 11.10 -21.41 9.29
CA PHE A 254 12.16 -20.66 9.97
C PHE A 254 12.52 -19.35 9.27
N ASP A 255 11.77 -18.96 8.24
CA ASP A 255 12.12 -17.77 7.47
C ASP A 255 11.81 -16.49 8.28
N PRO A 256 12.72 -15.51 8.27
CA PRO A 256 12.57 -14.28 9.04
C PRO A 256 11.41 -13.46 8.49
N VAL A 257 10.62 -12.90 9.40
CA VAL A 257 9.57 -11.94 9.05
C VAL A 257 10.24 -10.60 8.75
N VAL A 258 9.91 -10.00 7.62
CA VAL A 258 10.52 -8.74 7.18
C VAL A 258 9.47 -7.62 7.21
N LEU A 259 9.80 -6.51 7.87
CA LEU A 259 9.01 -5.28 7.85
C LEU A 259 9.57 -4.33 6.78
N TYR A 260 8.79 -4.06 5.74
CA TYR A 260 9.10 -3.03 4.75
C TYR A 260 8.71 -1.67 5.28
N THR A 261 9.67 -0.76 5.38
CA THR A 261 9.54 0.47 6.17
C THR A 261 8.80 1.55 5.40
N GLU A 262 7.71 2.08 5.97
CA GLU A 262 6.86 3.05 5.27
C GLU A 262 6.91 4.43 5.92
N LYS A 263 7.09 4.46 7.24
CA LYS A 263 6.97 5.70 8.02
C LYS A 263 7.83 5.64 9.28
N LEU A 264 8.46 6.77 9.61
CA LEU A 264 9.16 6.96 10.88
C LEU A 264 8.52 8.11 11.67
N LYS A 265 8.23 7.84 12.94
CA LYS A 265 7.72 8.83 13.90
C LYS A 265 8.56 8.84 15.18
N CYS A 266 9.23 9.95 15.44
CA CYS A 266 9.97 10.16 16.68
C CYS A 266 9.19 11.05 17.66
N ASN A 267 8.78 10.50 18.79
CA ASN A 267 8.06 11.28 19.82
C ASN A 267 8.98 12.27 20.56
N SER A 268 10.30 12.04 20.58
CA SER A 268 11.25 12.88 21.32
C SER A 268 11.52 14.23 20.63
N CYS A 269 11.68 14.22 19.31
CA CYS A 269 11.99 15.41 18.50
C CYS A 269 10.91 15.75 17.48
N THR A 270 9.77 15.06 17.53
CA THR A 270 8.62 15.22 16.62
C THR A 270 8.92 14.99 15.14
N LEU A 271 10.07 14.38 14.80
CA LEU A 271 10.39 14.03 13.42
C LEU A 271 9.35 13.05 12.88
N LEU A 272 8.78 13.41 11.73
CA LEU A 272 7.88 12.58 10.95
C LEU A 272 8.41 12.48 9.52
N LEU A 273 8.68 11.25 9.09
CA LEU A 273 8.96 10.89 7.71
C LEU A 273 7.84 9.95 7.27
N ASP A 274 7.08 10.34 6.26
CA ASP A 274 5.76 9.79 5.95
C ASP A 274 5.66 9.06 4.60
N ASP A 275 6.78 8.89 3.90
CA ASP A 275 6.86 8.05 2.71
C ASP A 275 8.25 7.42 2.53
N TYR A 276 8.32 6.39 1.66
CA TYR A 276 9.56 5.63 1.36
C TYR A 276 10.71 6.50 0.87
N GLU A 277 10.45 7.51 0.03
CA GLU A 277 11.53 8.34 -0.50
C GLU A 277 12.13 9.21 0.61
N GLU A 278 11.30 9.73 1.52
CA GLU A 278 11.81 10.47 2.67
C GLU A 278 12.66 9.58 3.59
N LEU A 279 12.26 8.32 3.79
CA LEU A 279 13.04 7.33 4.54
C LEU A 279 14.37 7.01 3.85
N GLU A 280 14.36 6.77 2.55
CA GLU A 280 15.54 6.49 1.74
C GLU A 280 16.53 7.66 1.75
N LEU A 281 16.03 8.89 1.56
CA LEU A 281 16.83 10.13 1.64
C LEU A 281 17.40 10.36 3.06
N ALA A 282 16.70 9.87 4.08
CA ALA A 282 17.17 9.86 5.47
C ALA A 282 18.12 8.68 5.80
N LYS A 283 18.42 7.82 4.82
CA LYS A 283 19.22 6.59 4.95
C LYS A 283 18.66 5.58 5.95
N ILE A 284 17.34 5.54 6.09
CA ILE A 284 16.63 4.51 6.85
C ILE A 284 16.52 3.29 5.94
N PRO A 285 16.81 2.07 6.45
CA PRO A 285 16.77 0.86 5.63
C PRO A 285 15.36 0.62 5.10
N GLU A 286 15.28 0.15 3.85
CA GLU A 286 14.02 -0.20 3.19
C GLU A 286 13.27 -1.32 3.91
N PHE A 287 14.00 -2.22 4.57
CA PHE A 287 13.42 -3.28 5.35
C PHE A 287 14.20 -3.55 6.65
N VAL A 288 13.48 -4.09 7.63
CA VAL A 288 14.04 -4.52 8.92
C VAL A 288 13.60 -5.96 9.16
N GLU A 289 14.56 -6.86 9.39
CA GLU A 289 14.27 -8.21 9.86
C GLU A 289 13.73 -8.15 11.29
N LEU A 290 12.56 -8.73 11.50
CA LEU A 290 11.97 -8.89 12.81
C LEU A 290 12.58 -10.12 13.48
N ASN A 291 12.82 -10.02 14.78
CA ASN A 291 13.25 -11.15 15.59
C ASN A 291 12.03 -12.01 15.98
N LYS A 292 11.21 -12.33 14.98
CA LYS A 292 9.94 -13.06 15.05
C LYS A 292 9.93 -14.08 13.91
N THR A 293 9.40 -15.25 14.19
CA THR A 293 9.28 -16.34 13.22
C THR A 293 7.97 -16.24 12.44
N TYR A 294 7.90 -16.98 11.34
CA TYR A 294 6.66 -17.13 10.59
C TYR A 294 5.51 -17.70 11.44
N SER A 295 5.80 -18.63 12.37
CA SER A 295 4.80 -19.16 13.31
C SER A 295 4.19 -18.05 14.18
N ASP A 296 5.02 -17.13 14.67
CA ASP A 296 4.56 -16.00 15.50
C ASP A 296 3.66 -15.07 14.66
N ALA A 297 4.01 -14.85 13.39
CA ALA A 297 3.20 -14.05 12.48
C ALA A 297 1.88 -14.75 12.15
N GLU A 298 1.87 -16.04 11.82
CA GLU A 298 0.62 -16.78 11.53
C GLU A 298 -0.35 -16.77 12.70
N GLU A 299 0.15 -16.95 13.93
CA GLU A 299 -0.65 -16.82 15.14
C GLU A 299 -1.27 -15.43 15.22
N TYR A 300 -0.47 -14.38 15.09
CA TYR A 300 -0.94 -13.00 15.06
C TYR A 300 -1.97 -12.70 13.96
N TRP A 301 -1.73 -13.16 12.73
CA TRP A 301 -2.66 -12.99 11.61
C TRP A 301 -3.94 -13.79 11.81
N SER A 302 -3.87 -14.98 12.41
CA SER A 302 -5.03 -15.80 12.74
C SER A 302 -5.91 -15.13 13.81
N GLU A 303 -5.29 -14.49 14.80
CA GLU A 303 -5.96 -13.69 15.82
C GLU A 303 -6.58 -12.41 15.23
N LEU A 304 -5.85 -11.68 14.38
CA LEU A 304 -6.38 -10.49 13.70
C LEU A 304 -7.53 -10.82 12.75
N TYR A 305 -7.41 -11.90 11.98
CA TYR A 305 -8.47 -12.40 11.11
C TYR A 305 -9.69 -12.78 11.95
N PHE A 306 -9.50 -13.43 13.09
CA PHE A 306 -10.55 -13.77 14.04
C PHE A 306 -11.24 -12.53 14.62
N VAL A 307 -10.47 -11.53 15.08
CA VAL A 307 -11.03 -10.26 15.60
C VAL A 307 -11.80 -9.52 14.50
N ARG A 308 -11.30 -9.53 13.26
CA ARG A 308 -11.96 -8.91 12.11
C ARG A 308 -13.22 -9.64 11.69
N GLU A 309 -13.22 -10.97 11.67
CA GLU A 309 -14.40 -11.80 11.38
C GLU A 309 -15.45 -11.71 12.49
N ILE A 310 -15.04 -11.65 13.76
CA ILE A 310 -15.94 -11.35 14.89
C ILE A 310 -16.52 -9.94 14.76
N ARG A 311 -15.71 -8.94 14.39
CA ARG A 311 -16.19 -7.57 14.15
C ARG A 311 -17.19 -7.50 13.00
N ASN A 312 -16.96 -8.28 11.94
CA ASN A 312 -17.90 -8.42 10.83
C ASN A 312 -19.19 -9.12 11.29
N LEU A 313 -19.09 -10.18 12.09
CA LEU A 313 -20.21 -10.91 12.68
C LEU A 313 -21.17 -10.01 13.47
N PHE A 314 -20.67 -9.02 14.22
CA PHE A 314 -21.53 -8.07 14.95
C PHE A 314 -22.45 -7.24 14.03
N GLY A 315 -22.18 -7.21 12.71
CA GLY A 315 -23.05 -6.63 11.69
C GLY A 315 -23.84 -7.62 10.84
N THR A 316 -23.55 -8.94 10.90
CA THR A 316 -24.19 -9.95 10.04
C THR A 316 -25.26 -10.76 10.76
N LYS A 317 -26.24 -11.30 10.02
CA LYS A 317 -27.20 -12.31 10.51
C LYS A 317 -26.91 -13.72 9.97
N ASP A 318 -25.69 -13.98 9.51
CA ASP A 318 -25.36 -15.24 8.84
C ASP A 318 -25.08 -16.36 9.87
N GLU A 319 -26.10 -17.18 10.11
CA GLU A 319 -26.04 -18.32 11.05
C GLU A 319 -24.98 -19.38 10.67
N ALA A 320 -24.64 -19.52 9.38
CA ALA A 320 -23.64 -20.49 8.93
C ALA A 320 -22.23 -20.05 9.30
N LEU A 321 -21.96 -18.75 9.22
CA LEU A 321 -20.68 -18.16 9.65
C LEU A 321 -20.52 -18.25 11.17
N ILE A 322 -21.58 -17.94 11.93
CA ILE A 322 -21.61 -18.07 13.40
C ILE A 322 -21.27 -19.50 13.83
N LYS A 323 -21.85 -20.51 13.16
CA LYS A 323 -21.65 -21.92 13.49
C LYS A 323 -20.22 -22.41 13.18
N LYS A 324 -19.60 -21.92 12.10
CA LYS A 324 -18.20 -22.23 11.76
C LYS A 324 -17.23 -21.68 12.78
N ILE A 325 -17.46 -20.44 13.23
CA ILE A 325 -16.61 -19.77 14.21
C ILE A 325 -16.73 -20.43 15.58
N LYS A 326 -17.95 -20.83 16.00
CA LYS A 326 -18.15 -21.63 17.21
C LYS A 326 -17.31 -22.91 17.21
N LEU A 327 -17.41 -23.68 16.13
CA LEU A 327 -16.73 -24.96 16.00
C LEU A 327 -15.20 -24.80 16.03
N TRP A 328 -14.70 -23.68 15.50
CA TRP A 328 -13.29 -23.33 15.57
C TRP A 328 -12.86 -22.95 16.99
N CYS A 329 -13.64 -22.12 17.70
CA CYS A 329 -13.39 -21.79 19.12
C CYS A 329 -13.38 -23.05 19.99
N GLU A 330 -14.36 -23.93 19.83
CA GLU A 330 -14.43 -25.21 20.54
C GLU A 330 -13.20 -26.09 20.27
N LYS A 331 -12.73 -26.12 19.02
CA LYS A 331 -11.55 -26.88 18.62
C LYS A 331 -10.27 -26.30 19.24
N LYS A 332 -10.10 -24.97 19.23
CA LYS A 332 -8.94 -24.30 19.82
C LYS A 332 -8.93 -24.37 21.35
N ALA A 333 -10.09 -24.26 21.96
CA ALA A 333 -10.27 -24.42 23.40
C ALA A 333 -9.88 -25.85 23.83
N ALA A 334 -10.13 -26.87 23.01
CA ALA A 334 -9.67 -28.24 23.25
C ALA A 334 -8.16 -28.47 23.06
N GLU A 335 -7.46 -27.54 22.40
CA GLU A 335 -6.01 -27.60 22.13
C GLU A 335 -5.18 -26.81 23.18
N THR A 336 -5.83 -26.04 24.05
CA THR A 336 -5.20 -25.15 25.05
C THR A 336 -5.39 -25.66 26.49
N ARG A 337 -4.60 -25.18 27.47
CA ARG A 337 -4.69 -25.65 28.87
C ARG A 337 -6.03 -25.22 29.50
N ASP A 338 -6.53 -25.98 30.49
CA ASP A 338 -7.88 -25.83 31.08
C ASP A 338 -8.29 -24.39 31.46
N SER A 339 -7.34 -23.53 31.87
CA SER A 339 -7.62 -22.14 32.24
C SER A 339 -7.90 -21.21 31.04
N GLU A 340 -7.29 -21.46 29.88
CA GLU A 340 -7.48 -20.69 28.64
C GLU A 340 -8.73 -21.16 27.89
N GLN A 341 -9.03 -22.47 27.98
CA GLN A 341 -10.23 -23.09 27.45
C GLN A 341 -11.51 -22.48 28.05
N SER A 342 -11.52 -22.21 29.36
CA SER A 342 -12.64 -21.55 30.04
C SER A 342 -12.81 -20.10 29.59
N CYS A 343 -11.72 -19.38 29.33
CA CYS A 343 -11.75 -17.98 28.92
C CYS A 343 -12.29 -17.81 27.50
N LEU A 344 -11.79 -18.60 26.54
CA LEU A 344 -12.23 -18.57 25.14
C LEU A 344 -13.72 -18.90 24.99
N MET A 345 -14.22 -19.88 25.76
CA MET A 345 -15.64 -20.25 25.74
C MET A 345 -16.51 -19.19 26.43
N LYS A 346 -16.06 -18.62 27.56
CA LYS A 346 -16.76 -17.53 28.25
C LYS A 346 -16.83 -16.26 27.38
N MET A 347 -15.78 -15.97 26.61
CA MET A 347 -15.75 -14.85 25.66
C MET A 347 -16.67 -15.09 24.46
N TYR A 348 -16.77 -16.32 23.96
CA TYR A 348 -17.74 -16.69 22.93
C TYR A 348 -19.19 -16.52 23.43
N ASP A 349 -19.47 -16.97 24.65
CA ASP A 349 -20.79 -16.84 25.28
C ASP A 349 -21.13 -15.37 25.61
N ASP A 350 -20.18 -14.59 26.12
CA ASP A 350 -20.34 -13.15 26.38
C ASP A 350 -20.50 -12.33 25.07
N ALA A 351 -19.90 -12.77 23.97
CA ALA A 351 -20.07 -12.15 22.65
C ALA A 351 -21.44 -12.44 22.01
N LEU A 352 -22.08 -13.56 22.38
CA LEU A 352 -23.43 -13.89 21.93
C LEU A 352 -24.53 -13.09 22.64
N ASP A 353 -24.28 -12.62 23.88
CA ASP A 353 -25.19 -11.73 24.59
C ASP A 353 -24.84 -10.27 24.29
N LYS A 354 -25.64 -9.63 23.42
CA LYS A 354 -25.48 -8.22 22.97
C LYS A 354 -25.28 -7.18 24.08
N ARG A 355 -25.55 -7.52 25.34
CA ARG A 355 -25.34 -6.65 26.50
C ARG A 355 -23.88 -6.58 26.99
N TYR A 356 -23.01 -7.52 26.62
CA TYR A 356 -21.65 -7.62 27.16
C TYR A 356 -20.53 -7.30 26.15
N GLU A 357 -20.87 -6.86 24.95
CA GLU A 357 -19.93 -6.47 23.86
C GLU A 357 -18.80 -5.54 24.35
N LYS A 358 -19.13 -4.51 25.16
CA LYS A 358 -18.12 -3.60 25.72
C LYS A 358 -17.19 -4.27 26.74
N ARG A 359 -17.69 -5.24 27.49
CA ARG A 359 -16.96 -5.92 28.57
C ARG A 359 -16.00 -6.96 28.02
N ALA A 360 -16.43 -7.75 27.02
CA ALA A 360 -15.59 -8.68 26.29
C ALA A 360 -14.43 -7.96 25.57
N VAL A 361 -14.70 -6.82 24.93
CA VAL A 361 -13.66 -5.98 24.29
C VAL A 361 -12.71 -5.34 25.32
N GLN A 362 -13.19 -5.01 26.52
CA GLN A 362 -12.34 -4.50 27.61
C GLN A 362 -11.46 -5.59 28.23
N GLN A 363 -11.97 -6.80 28.40
CA GLN A 363 -11.20 -7.94 28.92
C GLN A 363 -10.14 -8.41 27.92
N LEU A 364 -10.45 -8.39 26.62
CA LEU A 364 -9.47 -8.60 25.55
C LEU A 364 -8.31 -7.59 25.58
N LYS A 365 -8.58 -6.34 25.97
CA LYS A 365 -7.54 -5.33 26.14
C LYS A 365 -6.74 -5.54 27.43
N LEU A 366 -7.38 -5.93 28.52
CA LEU A 366 -6.72 -6.16 29.82
C LEU A 366 -5.79 -7.38 29.81
N LEU A 367 -6.20 -8.49 29.19
CA LEU A 367 -5.36 -9.69 29.04
C LEU A 367 -4.13 -9.44 28.16
N ARG A 368 -4.28 -8.59 27.13
CA ARG A 368 -3.19 -8.16 26.26
C ARG A 368 -2.20 -7.21 26.96
N ASP A 369 -2.68 -6.42 27.92
CA ASP A 369 -1.89 -5.32 28.50
C ASP A 369 -1.17 -5.71 29.83
N ASN A 370 -1.45 -6.86 30.47
CA ASN A 370 -0.82 -7.28 31.73
C ASN A 370 -0.72 -8.82 31.89
N GLU A 371 0.44 -9.42 31.58
CA GLU A 371 0.71 -10.84 31.88
C GLU A 371 1.22 -11.09 33.32
N GLU A 372 1.82 -10.11 34.01
CA GLU A 372 2.46 -10.33 35.33
C GLU A 372 1.59 -10.01 36.57
N ASP A 373 0.44 -9.35 36.44
CA ASP A 373 -0.39 -8.92 37.60
C ASP A 373 -1.67 -9.75 37.81
N TYR A 374 -1.84 -10.83 37.04
CA TYR A 374 -3.07 -11.62 37.02
C TYR A 374 -3.32 -12.42 38.32
N GLU A 375 -2.27 -12.83 39.03
CA GLU A 375 -2.41 -13.54 40.32
C GLU A 375 -2.95 -12.66 41.46
N ASN A 376 -2.70 -11.34 41.41
CA ASN A 376 -3.20 -10.40 42.42
C ASN A 376 -4.69 -10.07 42.23
N HIS A 377 -5.18 -10.08 40.98
CA HIS A 377 -6.59 -9.81 40.69
C HIS A 377 -7.52 -11.00 41.00
N LEU A 378 -7.03 -12.24 40.85
CA LEU A 378 -7.77 -13.43 41.26
C LEU A 378 -8.06 -13.48 42.77
N GLN A 379 -7.18 -12.94 43.62
CA GLN A 379 -7.43 -12.84 45.06
C GLN A 379 -8.48 -11.77 45.41
N THR A 380 -8.66 -10.73 44.59
CA THR A 380 -9.65 -9.69 44.85
C THR A 380 -11.07 -10.11 44.45
N ASP A 381 -11.19 -10.91 43.39
CA ASP A 381 -12.48 -11.43 42.93
C ASP A 381 -12.99 -12.59 43.82
N LEU A 382 -12.09 -13.44 44.34
CA LEU A 382 -12.44 -14.44 45.38
C LEU A 382 -12.92 -13.81 46.70
N PHE A 383 -12.39 -12.63 47.05
CA PHE A 383 -12.81 -11.87 48.23
C PHE A 383 -14.21 -11.23 48.03
N PHE A 384 -14.58 -10.88 46.81
CA PHE A 384 -15.91 -10.37 46.49
C PHE A 384 -16.98 -11.47 46.44
N GLU A 385 -16.64 -12.67 45.95
CA GLU A 385 -17.57 -13.80 45.89
C GLU A 385 -17.86 -14.40 47.29
N GLN A 386 -16.88 -14.45 48.20
CA GLN A 386 -17.10 -14.87 49.60
C GLN A 386 -17.98 -13.89 50.39
N ASN A 387 -17.84 -12.57 50.16
CA ASN A 387 -18.70 -11.58 50.82
C ASN A 387 -20.13 -11.55 50.25
N LEU A 388 -20.32 -11.97 48.99
CA LEU A 388 -21.64 -12.10 48.37
C LEU A 388 -22.38 -13.37 48.82
N SER A 389 -21.68 -14.47 49.13
CA SER A 389 -22.32 -15.66 49.70
C SER A 389 -22.83 -15.43 51.13
N ASP A 390 -22.11 -14.62 51.92
CA ASP A 390 -22.51 -14.27 53.29
C ASP A 390 -23.71 -13.30 53.33
N ILE A 391 -23.86 -12.44 52.32
CA ILE A 391 -25.00 -11.52 52.18
C ILE A 391 -26.25 -12.22 51.62
N LEU A 392 -26.09 -13.28 50.82
CA LEU A 392 -27.19 -14.00 50.19
C LEU A 392 -27.63 -15.26 50.96
N GLY A 393 -26.88 -15.67 51.99
CA GLY A 393 -27.18 -16.82 52.84
C GLY A 393 -28.20 -16.58 53.96
N GLU A 394 -28.59 -15.32 54.25
CA GLU A 394 -29.53 -15.00 55.35
C GLU A 394 -31.01 -14.86 54.92
N ASN A 395 -31.37 -15.21 53.68
CA ASN A 395 -32.77 -15.21 53.25
C ASN A 395 -33.14 -16.53 52.58
N ASN A 396 -33.30 -17.59 53.37
CA ASN A 396 -34.24 -18.71 53.13
C ASN A 396 -34.34 -19.61 54.38
N GLU A 397 -35.02 -19.12 55.43
CA GLU A 397 -36.13 -19.77 56.19
C GLU A 397 -36.51 -18.91 57.40
#